data_AF-A0A6G1QGC7-F1
#
_entry.id   AF-A0A6G1QGC7-F1
#
_cell.length_a   1.000
_cell.length_b   1.000
_cell.length_c   1.000
_cell.angle_alpha   90.00
_cell.angle_beta   90.00
_cell.angle_gamma   90.00
#
_symmetry.space_group_name_H-M   'P 1'
#
loop_
_entity.id
_entity.type
_entity.pdbx_description
1 polymer ?
#
loop_
_entity_poly.entity_id
_entity_poly.type
_entity_poly.pdbx_seq_one_letter_code
_entity_poly.pdbx_strand_id
1 'polypeptide(L)'
;MKKKITDQHINGNGYKNISKQLNFPLTKVANMLKKLNDSRSVDHLPGCDHKRKCDPRLNKRVLMENKNPKDKEELFVQRQLSKKRTMYPL
;
A
#
# COMPACT_ATOMS: atom_id res chain seq x y z
N MET A 1 -16.85 -2.36 16.33
CA MET A 1 -16.58 -3.41 17.34
C MET A 1 -15.19 -3.32 17.94
N LYS A 2 -14.11 -3.29 17.14
CA LYS A 2 -12.72 -3.21 17.63
C LYS A 2 -12.45 -2.01 18.56
N LYS A 3 -12.90 -0.82 18.16
CA LYS A 3 -12.80 0.40 18.99
C LYS A 3 -13.42 0.22 20.38
N LYS A 4 -14.64 -0.35 20.46
CA LYS A 4 -15.28 -0.63 21.77
C LYS A 4 -14.44 -1.54 22.68
N ILE A 5 -13.71 -2.51 22.10
CA ILE A 5 -12.83 -3.41 22.85
C ILE A 5 -11.59 -2.65 23.36
N THR A 6 -11.00 -1.79 22.52
CA THR A 6 -9.86 -0.96 22.93
C THR A 6 -10.27 0.04 23.99
N ASP A 7 -11.43 0.68 23.85
CA ASP A 7 -11.92 1.68 24.79
C ASP A 7 -12.20 1.06 26.16
N GLN A 8 -12.85 -0.11 26.21
CA GLN A 8 -13.05 -0.83 27.47
C GLN A 8 -11.74 -1.28 28.11
N HIS A 9 -10.74 -1.66 27.31
CA HIS A 9 -9.44 -2.04 27.83
C HIS A 9 -8.67 -0.85 28.40
N ILE A 10 -8.71 0.30 27.72
CA ILE A 10 -8.13 1.57 28.20
C ILE A 10 -8.79 2.00 29.51
N ASN A 11 -10.10 1.77 29.66
CA ASN A 11 -10.85 2.02 30.90
C ASN A 11 -10.52 1.01 32.04
N GLY A 12 -9.59 0.08 31.84
CA GLY A 12 -9.14 -0.87 32.86
C GLY A 12 -9.99 -2.14 32.99
N ASN A 13 -10.92 -2.40 32.07
CA ASN A 13 -11.71 -3.63 32.14
C ASN A 13 -10.86 -4.84 31.74
N GLY A 14 -10.94 -5.90 32.55
CA GLY A 14 -10.26 -7.17 32.27
C GLY A 14 -10.88 -7.94 31.09
N TYR A 15 -10.09 -8.82 30.48
CA TYR A 15 -10.45 -9.57 29.26
C TYR A 15 -11.78 -10.35 29.38
N LYS A 16 -12.03 -10.98 30.53
CA LYS A 16 -13.26 -11.76 30.78
C LYS A 16 -14.51 -10.88 30.78
N ASN A 17 -14.41 -9.66 31.31
CA ASN A 17 -15.53 -8.73 31.39
C ASN A 17 -15.88 -8.17 30.02
N ILE A 18 -14.86 -7.80 29.24
CA ILE A 18 -15.01 -7.34 27.85
C ILE A 18 -15.67 -8.44 27.00
N SER A 19 -15.22 -9.69 27.14
CA SER A 19 -15.77 -10.84 26.42
C SER A 19 -17.25 -11.07 26.73
N LYS A 20 -17.66 -10.99 28.01
CA LYS A 20 -19.06 -11.12 28.43
C LYS A 20 -19.93 -9.96 27.94
N GLN A 21 -19.47 -8.72 28.09
CA GLN A 21 -20.25 -7.54 27.71
C GLN A 21 -20.49 -7.45 26.20
N LEU A 22 -19.50 -7.85 25.40
CA LEU A 22 -19.57 -7.77 23.94
C LEU A 22 -19.97 -9.10 23.29
N ASN A 23 -20.28 -10.13 24.07
CA ASN A 23 -20.54 -11.50 23.61
C ASN A 23 -19.51 -11.98 22.57
N PHE A 24 -18.24 -11.68 22.83
CA PHE A 24 -17.15 -11.95 21.91
C PHE A 24 -16.21 -13.02 22.48
N PRO A 25 -15.68 -13.95 21.66
CA PRO A 25 -14.78 -14.99 22.14
C PRO A 25 -13.56 -14.39 22.86
N LEU A 26 -13.26 -14.91 24.06
CA LEU A 26 -12.14 -14.45 24.89
C LEU A 26 -10.80 -14.49 24.13
N THR A 27 -10.58 -15.53 23.32
CA THR A 27 -9.39 -15.68 22.48
C THR A 27 -9.24 -14.56 21.46
N LYS A 28 -10.35 -14.13 20.83
CA LYS A 28 -10.32 -13.00 19.89
C LYS A 28 -10.04 -11.68 20.61
N VAL A 29 -10.63 -11.47 21.79
CA VAL A 29 -10.36 -10.27 22.62
C VAL A 29 -8.88 -10.20 22.97
N ALA A 30 -8.31 -11.30 23.47
CA ALA A 30 -6.90 -11.39 23.81
C ALA A 30 -5.99 -11.14 22.60
N ASN A 31 -6.28 -11.75 21.45
CA ASN A 31 -5.50 -11.56 20.22
C ASN A 31 -5.57 -10.11 19.70
N MET A 32 -6.72 -9.44 19.81
CA MET A 32 -6.86 -8.05 19.41
C MET A 32 -6.07 -7.11 20.33
N LEU A 33 -6.09 -7.34 21.64
CA LEU A 33 -5.37 -6.51 22.61
C LEU A 33 -3.86 -6.76 22.56
N LYS A 34 -3.44 -8.01 22.29
CA LYS A 34 -2.04 -8.32 21.97
C LYS A 34 -1.57 -7.53 20.74
N LYS A 35 -2.35 -7.54 19.65
CA LYS A 35 -2.04 -6.74 18.45
C LYS A 35 -1.97 -5.24 18.74
N LEU A 36 -2.86 -4.74 19.59
CA LEU A 36 -2.85 -3.35 20.04
C LEU A 36 -1.54 -3.00 20.74
N ASN A 37 -1.05 -3.86 21.63
CA ASN A 37 0.23 -3.63 22.32
C ASN A 37 1.42 -3.69 21.34
N ASP A 38 1.41 -4.64 20.42
CA ASP A 38 2.53 -4.88 19.50
C ASP A 38 2.64 -3.80 18.40
N SER A 39 1.51 -3.37 17.84
CA SER A 39 1.46 -2.54 16.62
C SER A 39 0.74 -1.19 16.80
N ARG A 40 0.26 -0.88 18.02
CA ARG A 40 -0.60 0.27 18.36
C ARG A 40 -1.89 0.36 17.53
N SER A 41 -2.23 -0.69 16.79
CA SER A 41 -3.42 -0.77 15.94
C SER A 41 -4.07 -2.14 16.03
N VAL A 42 -5.40 -2.17 15.95
CA VAL A 42 -6.20 -3.41 15.89
C VAL A 42 -6.62 -3.71 14.46
N ASP A 43 -6.26 -2.85 13.51
CA ASP A 43 -6.58 -3.05 12.11
C ASP A 43 -5.74 -4.16 11.50
N HIS A 44 -6.30 -4.80 10.47
CA HIS A 44 -5.57 -5.83 9.76
C HIS A 44 -4.44 -5.12 9.02
N LEU A 45 -3.20 -5.47 9.37
CA LEU A 45 -2.07 -5.06 8.55
C LEU A 45 -2.31 -5.61 7.14
N PRO A 46 -2.02 -4.82 6.09
CA PRO A 46 -2.00 -5.36 4.73
C PRO A 46 -1.10 -6.59 4.74
N GLY A 47 -1.50 -7.64 4.01
CA GLY A 47 -0.71 -8.85 3.91
C GLY A 47 0.74 -8.51 3.54
N CYS A 48 1.70 -9.19 4.16
CA CYS A 48 3.10 -9.04 3.79
C CYS A 48 3.25 -9.60 2.37
N ASP A 49 3.20 -8.73 1.38
CA ASP A 49 3.48 -9.12 0.00
C ASP A 49 5.00 -9.18 -0.15
N HIS A 50 5.52 -10.39 -0.37
CA HIS A 50 6.96 -10.54 -0.58
C HIS A 50 7.28 -9.92 -1.94
N LYS A 51 7.97 -8.77 -1.94
CA LYS A 51 8.40 -8.14 -3.18
C LYS A 51 9.18 -9.15 -4.00
N ARG A 52 8.62 -9.58 -5.14
CA ARG A 52 9.38 -10.33 -6.13
C ARG A 52 10.53 -9.44 -6.56
N LYS A 53 11.76 -9.97 -6.51
CA LYS A 53 12.91 -9.26 -7.07
C LYS A 53 12.61 -9.00 -8.54
N CYS A 54 12.50 -7.74 -8.96
CA CYS A 54 12.44 -7.39 -10.37
C CYS A 54 13.73 -7.88 -11.06
N ASP A 55 13.62 -8.35 -12.31
CA ASP A 55 14.79 -8.74 -13.09
C ASP A 55 15.79 -7.57 -13.15
N PRO A 56 17.07 -7.76 -12.74
CA PRO A 56 18.09 -6.73 -12.81
C PRO A 56 18.22 -6.06 -14.18
N ARG A 57 17.94 -6.78 -15.27
CA ARG A 57 17.96 -6.26 -16.65
C ARG A 57 16.83 -5.26 -16.90
N LEU A 58 15.64 -5.56 -16.40
CA LEU A 58 14.48 -4.66 -16.46
C LEU A 58 14.73 -3.40 -15.62
N ASN A 59 15.28 -3.54 -14.42
CA ASN A 59 15.65 -2.40 -13.58
C ASN A 59 16.68 -1.49 -14.24
N LYS A 60 17.72 -2.08 -14.88
CA LYS A 60 18.70 -1.32 -15.65
C LYS A 60 18.06 -0.61 -16.85
N ARG A 61 17.16 -1.28 -17.59
CA ARG A 61 16.47 -0.68 -18.74
C ARG A 61 15.62 0.53 -18.32
N VAL A 62 14.82 0.40 -17.28
CA VAL A 62 14.02 1.52 -16.73
C VAL A 62 14.93 2.66 -16.28
N LEU A 63 16.04 2.36 -15.58
CA LEU A 63 16.99 3.40 -15.18
C LEU A 63 17.64 4.11 -16.39
N MET A 64 17.98 3.38 -17.45
CA MET A 64 18.57 3.96 -18.66
C MET A 64 17.56 4.74 -19.49
N GLU A 65 16.31 4.29 -19.56
CA GLU A 65 15.22 5.00 -20.23
C GLU A 65 14.85 6.31 -19.54
N ASN A 66 15.02 6.39 -18.22
CA ASN A 66 14.69 7.59 -17.44
C ASN A 66 15.82 8.62 -17.33
N LYS A 67 17.01 8.34 -17.88
CA LYS A 67 18.15 9.28 -17.79
C LYS A 67 17.99 10.54 -18.63
N ASN A 68 17.27 10.48 -19.76
CA ASN A 68 17.07 11.63 -20.66
C ASN A 68 15.59 11.83 -21.01
N PRO A 69 14.77 12.39 -20.09
CA PRO A 69 13.37 12.68 -20.39
C PRO A 69 13.21 13.77 -21.47
N LYS A 70 14.11 14.77 -21.49
CA LYS A 70 14.06 15.92 -22.41
C LYS A 70 14.22 15.52 -23.89
N ASP A 71 15.18 14.64 -24.18
CA ASP A 71 15.46 14.22 -25.56
C ASP A 71 14.31 13.40 -26.15
N LYS A 72 13.57 12.65 -25.31
CA LYS A 72 12.44 11.82 -25.73
C LYS A 72 11.20 12.63 -26.05
N GLU A 73 10.95 13.71 -25.31
CA GLU A 73 9.85 14.64 -25.59
C GLU A 73 10.12 15.41 -26.89
N GLU A 74 11.35 15.89 -27.11
CA GLU A 74 11.73 16.56 -28.37
C GLU A 74 11.66 15.61 -29.57
N LEU A 75 12.16 14.37 -29.46
CA LEU A 75 12.02 13.37 -30.53
C LEU A 75 10.56 13.04 -30.81
N PHE A 76 9.72 12.95 -29.77
CA PHE A 76 8.29 12.69 -29.92
C PHE A 76 7.61 13.83 -30.66
N VAL A 77 7.88 15.08 -30.28
CA VAL A 77 7.33 16.29 -30.92
C VAL A 77 7.78 16.38 -32.38
N GLN A 78 9.07 16.19 -32.69
CA GLN A 78 9.58 16.18 -34.07
C GLN A 78 8.92 15.09 -34.93
N ARG A 79 8.70 13.90 -34.36
CA ARG A 79 8.05 12.78 -35.06
C ARG A 79 6.57 13.03 -35.34
N GLN A 80 5.89 13.80 -34.49
CA GLN A 80 4.50 14.23 -34.75
C GLN A 80 4.46 15.31 -35.84
N LEU A 81 5.41 16.26 -35.82
CA LEU A 81 5.50 17.33 -36.81
C LEU A 81 5.86 16.80 -38.21
N SER A 82 6.74 15.80 -38.32
CA SER A 82 7.09 15.18 -39.61
C SER A 82 5.91 14.45 -40.24
N LYS A 83 5.13 13.69 -39.44
CA LYS A 83 3.91 13.02 -39.90
C LYS A 83 2.84 14.00 -40.40
N LYS A 84 2.70 15.16 -39.74
CA LYS A 84 1.77 16.21 -40.18
C LYS A 84 2.19 16.85 -41.50
N ARG A 85 3.50 17.05 -41.72
CA ARG A 85 4.06 17.57 -42.98
C ARG A 85 3.85 16.64 -44.18
N THR A 86 3.89 15.32 -43.98
CA THR A 86 3.65 14.35 -45.06
C THR A 86 2.17 14.16 -45.40
N MET A 87 1.25 14.56 -44.51
CA MET A 87 -0.20 14.39 -44.69
C MET A 87 -0.86 15.49 -45.51
N TYR A 88 -0.25 16.69 -45.57
CA TYR A 88 -0.74 17.82 -46.37
C TYR A 88 0.44 18.48 -47.10
N PRO A 89 0.84 17.98 -48.29
CA PRO A 89 1.82 18.67 -49.11
C PRO A 89 1.19 19.96 -49.68
N LEU A 90 1.92 21.08 -49.59
CA LEU A 90 1.59 22.36 -50.25
C LEU A 90 1.71 22.23 -51.77
#